data_AF-A0A517Z6E0-F1
#
_entry.id   AF-A0A517Z6E0-F1
#
_cell.length_a   1.000
_cell.length_b   1.000
_cell.length_c   1.000
_cell.angle_alpha   90.00
_cell.angle_beta   90.00
_cell.angle_gamma   90.00
#
_symmetry.space_group_name_H-M   'P 1'
#
loop_
_entity.id
_entity.type
_entity.pdbx_description
1 polymer ?
#
loop_
_entity_poly.entity_id
_entity_poly.type
_entity_poly.pdbx_seq_one_letter_code
_entity_poly.pdbx_strand_id
1 'polypeptide(L)'
;MLMTTKRGMLMIVPAAMLAIAMGCSQGTDVVDAQPAAAEHDDHDHGHEHDHDHGESGHNHMGWWCVEHGVPEEECALCDGSLVAAFKEKGDWCEDHQRPDSQCFKCDPKRAETFVARYVAKFGEQPPERTE
;
A
#
# COMPACT_ATOMS: atom_id res chain seq x y z
N MET A 1 -1.12 36.31 -24.13
CA MET A 1 0.35 36.46 -24.14
C MET A 1 0.83 36.23 -22.71
N LEU A 2 1.08 34.97 -22.31
CA LEU A 2 2.43 34.44 -22.06
C LEU A 2 3.50 35.53 -21.88
N MET A 3 4.10 35.59 -20.69
CA MET A 3 5.55 35.45 -20.51
C MET A 3 5.89 35.41 -19.01
N THR A 4 6.30 34.23 -18.59
CA THR A 4 6.91 33.88 -17.31
C THR A 4 8.30 34.52 -17.18
N THR A 5 8.52 35.35 -16.16
CA THR A 5 9.84 35.97 -15.88
C THR A 5 10.54 35.31 -14.69
N LYS A 6 11.32 34.29 -15.06
CA LYS A 6 12.61 33.81 -14.51
C LYS A 6 13.35 34.78 -13.58
N ARG A 7 13.81 34.28 -12.43
CA ARG A 7 15.07 34.57 -11.69
C ARG A 7 14.99 33.82 -10.34
N GLY A 8 15.61 32.65 -10.16
CA GLY A 8 17.04 32.42 -10.30
C GLY A 8 17.78 32.88 -9.04
N MET A 9 17.40 32.35 -7.87
CA MET A 9 18.16 32.57 -6.63
C MET A 9 19.18 31.45 -6.48
N LEU A 10 20.34 31.69 -7.09
CA LEU A 10 21.58 30.94 -6.92
C LEU A 10 22.22 31.39 -5.60
N MET A 11 22.13 30.58 -4.54
CA MET A 11 22.90 30.76 -3.31
C MET A 11 24.01 29.71 -3.26
N ILE A 12 25.23 30.22 -3.16
CA ILE A 12 26.53 29.56 -3.29
C ILE A 12 27.06 29.26 -1.87
N VAL A 13 27.34 27.97 -1.59
CA VAL A 13 28.52 27.41 -0.85
C VAL A 13 28.55 27.65 0.69
N PRO A 14 28.97 26.68 1.55
CA PRO A 14 30.25 25.97 1.40
C PRO A 14 30.33 24.45 1.60
N ALA A 15 31.40 23.94 0.99
CA ALA A 15 31.94 22.61 1.07
C ALA A 15 32.53 22.29 2.45
N ALA A 16 32.23 21.09 2.93
CA ALA A 16 33.04 20.29 3.85
C ALA A 16 32.62 18.83 3.63
N MET A 17 33.32 18.04 2.80
CA MET A 17 34.44 17.19 3.20
C MET A 17 34.18 16.42 4.50
N LEU A 18 33.67 15.19 4.39
CA LEU A 18 34.18 14.08 5.20
C LEU A 18 33.97 12.76 4.43
N ALA A 19 35.08 12.24 3.91
CA ALA A 19 35.18 10.89 3.38
C ALA A 19 35.18 9.89 4.55
N ILE A 20 34.36 8.84 4.46
CA ILE A 20 34.50 7.64 5.30
C ILE A 20 34.76 6.47 4.37
N ALA A 21 35.81 5.75 4.73
CA ALA A 21 36.56 4.82 3.92
C ALA A 21 35.82 3.51 3.61
N MET A 22 36.14 2.99 2.43
CA MET A 22 35.94 1.60 2.04
C MET A 22 36.69 0.67 3.00
N GLY A 23 35.95 -0.16 3.73
CA GLY A 23 36.49 -1.29 4.49
C GLY A 23 36.25 -2.59 3.74
N CYS A 24 37.19 -2.98 2.87
CA CYS A 24 37.32 -4.37 2.42
C CYS A 24 38.20 -5.11 3.44
N SER A 25 37.60 -5.88 4.34
CA SER A 25 38.34 -6.90 5.09
C SER A 25 38.14 -8.24 4.40
N GLN A 26 39.15 -8.64 3.64
CA GLN A 26 39.34 -9.99 3.14
C GLN A 26 39.93 -10.81 4.29
N GLY A 27 39.13 -11.74 4.82
CA GLY A 27 39.55 -12.69 5.86
C GLY A 27 39.70 -14.08 5.27
N THR A 28 40.95 -14.42 4.96
CA THR A 28 41.62 -15.73 5.09
C THR A 28 40.86 -17.01 4.77
N ASP A 29 41.39 -17.69 3.77
CA ASP A 29 41.25 -19.10 3.47
C ASP A 29 41.70 -19.94 4.69
N VAL A 30 40.82 -20.80 5.19
CA VAL A 30 41.22 -22.02 5.91
C VAL A 30 40.62 -23.21 5.18
N VAL A 31 41.54 -24.08 4.77
CA VAL A 31 41.29 -25.33 4.07
C VAL A 31 40.75 -26.39 5.04
N ASP A 32 39.82 -27.17 4.48
CA ASP A 32 39.59 -28.60 4.69
C ASP A 32 39.05 -29.10 6.04
N ALA A 33 37.80 -29.61 5.99
CA ALA A 33 37.48 -31.02 6.19
C ALA A 33 36.10 -31.18 6.85
N GLN A 34 35.17 -31.70 6.05
CA GLN A 34 33.87 -32.22 6.49
C GLN A 34 34.08 -33.40 7.47
N PRO A 35 33.24 -33.50 8.52
CA PRO A 35 32.24 -34.58 8.47
C PRO A 35 30.85 -34.18 8.99
N ALA A 36 29.88 -34.82 8.34
CA ALA A 36 28.47 -35.07 8.67
C ALA A 36 27.85 -34.58 9.99
N ALA A 37 26.67 -33.95 9.81
CA ALA A 37 25.41 -34.15 10.55
C ALA A 37 25.39 -33.92 12.07
N ALA A 38 24.87 -32.75 12.47
CA ALA A 38 23.99 -32.57 13.64
C ALA A 38 23.37 -31.15 13.60
N GLU A 39 22.27 -31.04 12.87
CA GLU A 39 21.00 -30.40 13.28
C GLU A 39 21.10 -29.19 14.24
N HIS A 40 20.96 -27.98 13.69
CA HIS A 40 20.31 -26.86 14.39
C HIS A 40 18.99 -26.62 13.67
N ASP A 41 17.88 -26.76 14.37
CA ASP A 41 16.57 -26.30 13.88
C ASP A 41 16.10 -25.23 14.87
N ASP A 42 16.33 -23.99 14.43
CA ASP A 42 15.89 -22.77 15.07
C ASP A 42 14.38 -22.77 15.23
N HIS A 43 13.93 -22.41 16.42
CA HIS A 43 12.55 -22.02 16.62
C HIS A 43 12.34 -20.65 15.95
N ASP A 44 11.51 -20.58 14.91
CA ASP A 44 10.75 -19.37 14.64
C ASP A 44 9.30 -19.75 14.37
N HIS A 45 8.44 -19.33 15.29
CA HIS A 45 7.01 -19.38 15.13
C HIS A 45 6.61 -18.31 14.11
N GLY A 46 6.75 -18.64 12.83
CA GLY A 46 6.05 -17.98 11.74
C GLY A 46 4.56 -18.26 11.89
N HIS A 47 3.94 -17.61 12.86
CA HIS A 47 2.49 -17.61 13.02
C HIS A 47 1.93 -16.79 11.86
N GLU A 48 1.61 -17.49 10.78
CA GLU A 48 0.72 -17.00 9.74
C GLU A 48 -0.66 -16.84 10.37
N HIS A 49 -0.92 -15.63 10.87
CA HIS A 49 -2.28 -15.18 11.15
C HIS A 49 -2.95 -14.95 9.80
N ASP A 50 -3.37 -16.04 9.16
CA ASP A 50 -4.44 -16.01 8.19
C ASP A 50 -5.69 -15.59 8.96
N HIS A 51 -5.97 -14.29 8.95
CA HIS A 51 -7.24 -13.77 9.43
C HIS A 51 -8.29 -14.09 8.38
N ASP A 52 -8.73 -15.35 8.41
CA ASP A 52 -10.01 -15.77 7.87
C ASP A 52 -11.10 -14.94 8.56
N HIS A 53 -11.53 -13.90 7.86
CA HIS A 53 -12.76 -13.17 8.17
C HIS A 53 -13.84 -13.65 7.20
N GLY A 54 -14.43 -14.80 7.53
CA GLY A 54 -15.88 -14.99 7.57
C GLY A 54 -16.65 -14.80 6.27
N GLU A 55 -17.09 -15.93 5.72
CA GLU A 55 -18.07 -16.08 4.64
C GLU A 55 -19.21 -15.02 4.61
N SER A 56 -19.27 -14.29 3.50
CA SER A 56 -20.53 -13.90 2.84
C SER A 56 -20.28 -13.55 1.35
N GLY A 57 -20.23 -14.58 0.50
CA GLY A 57 -20.99 -14.59 -0.76
C GLY A 57 -20.67 -13.60 -1.89
N HIS A 58 -19.50 -12.98 -1.98
CA HIS A 58 -19.11 -12.22 -3.18
C HIS A 58 -17.75 -12.71 -3.70
N ASN A 59 -17.49 -12.61 -5.01
CA ASN A 59 -16.24 -13.09 -5.64
C ASN A 59 -15.06 -12.19 -5.25
N HIS A 60 -14.62 -12.27 -3.99
CA HIS A 60 -13.48 -11.54 -3.45
C HIS A 60 -12.18 -12.20 -3.96
N MET A 61 -11.79 -11.91 -5.19
CA MET A 61 -10.54 -12.41 -5.78
C MET A 61 -9.29 -11.66 -5.27
N GLY A 62 -9.29 -11.20 -4.02
CA GLY A 62 -8.15 -10.55 -3.36
C GLY A 62 -8.51 -9.28 -2.58
N TRP A 63 -7.50 -8.43 -2.34
CA TRP A 63 -7.61 -7.21 -1.52
C TRP A 63 -8.45 -6.08 -2.13
N TRP A 64 -8.75 -6.14 -3.43
CA TRP A 64 -9.37 -5.05 -4.18
C TRP A 64 -10.75 -5.42 -4.71
N CYS A 65 -11.76 -4.61 -4.41
CA CYS A 65 -13.09 -4.74 -4.98
C CYS A 65 -13.11 -4.12 -6.38
N VAL A 66 -13.12 -4.95 -7.42
CA VAL A 66 -13.19 -4.48 -8.81
C VAL A 66 -14.50 -3.74 -9.07
N GLU A 67 -15.61 -4.20 -8.50
CA GLU A 67 -16.92 -3.60 -8.76
C GLU A 67 -16.98 -2.15 -8.26
N HIS A 68 -16.52 -1.92 -7.04
CA HIS A 68 -16.67 -0.63 -6.36
C HIS A 68 -15.40 0.22 -6.35
N GLY A 69 -14.25 -0.33 -6.73
CA GLY A 69 -12.94 0.33 -6.82
C GLY A 69 -12.42 0.89 -5.51
N VAL A 70 -12.55 0.11 -4.45
CA VAL A 70 -11.98 0.35 -3.13
C VAL A 70 -11.43 -0.97 -2.57
N PRO A 71 -10.55 -0.95 -1.56
CA PRO A 71 -10.15 -2.17 -0.86
C PRO A 71 -11.37 -2.91 -0.31
N GLU A 72 -11.39 -4.24 -0.43
CA GLU A 72 -12.52 -5.08 -0.01
C GLU A 72 -12.90 -4.82 1.46
N GLU A 73 -11.90 -4.77 2.34
CA GLU A 73 -12.06 -4.55 3.79
C GLU A 73 -12.64 -3.17 4.15
N GLU A 74 -12.64 -2.23 3.21
CA GLU A 74 -13.19 -0.89 3.39
C GLU A 74 -14.48 -0.68 2.57
N CYS A 75 -14.87 -1.65 1.74
CA CYS A 75 -15.98 -1.53 0.82
C CYS A 75 -17.32 -1.67 1.54
N ALA A 76 -17.93 -0.56 1.96
CA ALA A 76 -19.21 -0.61 2.67
C ALA A 76 -20.41 -1.07 1.81
N LEU A 77 -20.20 -1.23 0.50
CA LEU A 77 -21.17 -1.84 -0.43
C LEU A 77 -21.08 -3.37 -0.45
N CYS A 78 -19.90 -3.93 -0.17
CA CYS A 78 -19.70 -5.37 -0.02
C CYS A 78 -19.86 -5.81 1.44
N ASP A 79 -19.34 -5.03 2.39
CA ASP A 79 -19.49 -5.25 3.83
C ASP A 79 -20.43 -4.20 4.46
N GLY A 80 -21.69 -4.59 4.60
CA GLY A 80 -22.71 -3.76 5.24
C GLY A 80 -22.45 -3.46 6.72
N SER A 81 -21.56 -4.21 7.39
CA SER A 81 -21.20 -3.95 8.79
C SER A 81 -20.49 -2.60 8.97
N LEU A 82 -19.81 -2.12 7.92
CA LEU A 82 -19.08 -0.84 7.93
C LEU A 82 -20.00 0.38 7.88
N VAL A 83 -21.24 0.22 7.40
CA VAL A 83 -22.18 1.33 7.15
C VAL A 83 -22.44 2.17 8.40
N ALA A 84 -22.64 1.52 9.55
CA ALA A 84 -22.91 2.23 10.80
C ALA A 84 -21.75 3.14 11.20
N ALA A 85 -20.51 2.66 11.05
CA ALA A 85 -19.32 3.42 11.38
C ALA A 85 -19.11 4.63 10.45
N PHE A 86 -19.40 4.49 9.15
CA PHE A 86 -19.32 5.61 8.21
C PHE A 86 -20.40 6.66 8.48
N LYS A 87 -21.63 6.24 8.80
CA LYS A 87 -22.72 7.15 9.20
C LYS A 87 -22.40 7.90 10.49
N GLU A 88 -21.86 7.23 11.50
CA GLU A 88 -21.46 7.87 12.76
C GLU A 88 -20.38 8.93 12.55
N LYS A 89 -19.43 8.68 11.64
CA LYS A 89 -18.39 9.63 11.24
C LYS A 89 -18.90 10.79 10.39
N GLY A 90 -20.18 10.78 9.98
CA GLY A 90 -20.74 11.75 9.02
C GLY A 90 -20.22 11.57 7.59
N ASP A 91 -19.56 10.46 7.29
CA ASP A 91 -19.05 10.12 5.97
C ASP A 91 -20.08 9.31 5.20
N TRP A 92 -21.26 9.88 4.96
CA TRP A 92 -22.37 9.18 4.30
C TRP A 92 -23.03 10.03 3.24
N CYS A 93 -23.11 9.50 2.01
CA CYS A 93 -23.87 10.08 0.92
C CYS A 93 -25.29 9.49 0.92
N GLU A 94 -26.30 10.32 1.23
CA GLU A 94 -27.70 9.87 1.29
C GLU A 94 -28.26 9.51 -0.09
N ASP A 95 -27.92 10.30 -1.12
CA ASP A 95 -28.42 10.12 -2.49
C ASP A 95 -28.01 8.77 -3.11
N HIS A 96 -26.80 8.31 -2.78
CA HIS A 96 -26.21 7.10 -3.36
C HIS A 96 -25.99 5.97 -2.34
N GLN A 97 -26.50 6.13 -1.11
CA GLN A 97 -26.52 5.11 -0.07
C GLN A 97 -25.15 4.44 0.19
N ARG A 98 -24.07 5.24 0.22
CA ARG A 98 -22.70 4.74 0.40
C ARG A 98 -21.84 5.75 1.15
N PRO A 99 -20.65 5.37 1.67
CA PRO A 99 -19.77 6.33 2.31
C PRO A 99 -19.44 7.49 1.39
N ASP A 100 -19.48 8.72 1.90
CA ASP A 100 -19.27 9.89 1.05
C ASP A 100 -17.88 9.84 0.41
N SER A 101 -16.85 9.49 1.19
CA SER A 101 -15.48 9.21 0.72
C SER A 101 -15.37 8.17 -0.40
N GLN A 102 -16.34 7.26 -0.53
CA GLN A 102 -16.39 6.23 -1.56
C GLN A 102 -17.39 6.56 -2.68
N CYS A 103 -18.10 7.69 -2.59
CA CYS A 103 -19.13 8.05 -3.54
C CYS A 103 -18.56 8.72 -4.80
N PHE A 104 -18.10 7.88 -5.74
CA PHE A 104 -17.54 8.34 -7.02
C PHE A 104 -18.59 8.89 -7.99
N LYS A 105 -19.89 8.67 -7.72
CA LYS A 105 -21.00 9.26 -8.47
C LYS A 105 -21.15 10.76 -8.17
N CYS A 106 -20.90 11.17 -6.92
CA CYS A 106 -20.91 12.59 -6.53
C CYS A 106 -19.60 13.30 -6.92
N ASP A 107 -18.46 12.66 -6.67
CA ASP A 107 -17.15 13.20 -7.04
C ASP A 107 -16.20 12.08 -7.47
N PRO A 108 -15.94 11.95 -8.80
CA PRO A 108 -15.02 10.96 -9.33
C PRO A 108 -13.59 11.06 -8.77
N LYS A 109 -13.15 12.24 -8.29
CA LYS A 109 -11.79 12.44 -7.76
C LYS A 109 -11.54 11.69 -6.46
N ARG A 110 -12.59 11.34 -5.72
CA ARG A 110 -12.46 10.53 -4.51
C ARG A 110 -11.82 9.17 -4.79
N ALA A 111 -11.94 8.68 -6.02
CA ALA A 111 -11.29 7.45 -6.48
C ALA A 111 -9.75 7.55 -6.48
N GLU A 112 -9.19 8.75 -6.69
CA GLU A 112 -7.75 8.94 -6.83
C GLU A 112 -6.98 8.46 -5.59
N THR A 113 -7.54 8.63 -4.39
CA THR A 113 -6.95 8.13 -3.15
C THR A 113 -6.83 6.60 -3.15
N PHE A 114 -7.87 5.89 -3.60
CA PHE A 114 -7.87 4.42 -3.65
C PHE A 114 -6.98 3.90 -4.78
N VAL A 115 -7.01 4.57 -5.94
CA VAL A 115 -6.11 4.28 -7.07
C VAL A 115 -4.66 4.44 -6.64
N ALA A 116 -4.29 5.51 -5.95
CA ALA A 116 -2.94 5.73 -5.45
C ALA A 116 -2.50 4.62 -4.49
N ARG A 117 -3.39 4.15 -3.61
CA ARG A 117 -3.12 3.00 -2.73
C ARG A 117 -2.93 1.70 -3.50
N TYR A 118 -3.72 1.47 -4.54
CA TYR A 118 -3.56 0.31 -5.41
C TYR A 118 -2.21 0.35 -6.14
N VAL A 119 -1.87 1.48 -6.78
CA VAL A 119 -0.59 1.68 -7.47
C VAL A 119 0.59 1.53 -6.50
N ALA A 120 0.48 2.03 -5.28
CA ALA A 120 1.52 1.87 -4.27
C ALA A 120 1.73 0.40 -3.87
N LYS A 121 0.68 -0.44 -3.89
CA LYS A 121 0.75 -1.86 -3.54
C LYS A 121 1.21 -2.75 -4.69
N PHE A 122 0.74 -2.48 -5.91
CA PHE A 122 0.93 -3.37 -7.06
C PHE A 122 1.84 -2.80 -8.17
N GLY A 123 2.13 -1.49 -8.14
CA GLY A 123 2.95 -0.83 -9.16
C GLY A 123 2.25 -0.57 -10.50
N GLU A 124 0.95 -0.84 -10.59
CA GLU A 124 0.13 -0.65 -11.79
C GLU A 124 -1.23 -0.02 -11.47
N GLN A 125 -1.97 0.40 -12.50
CA GLN A 125 -3.31 0.96 -12.32
C GLN A 125 -4.32 -0.14 -11.94
N PRO A 126 -5.30 0.15 -11.07
CA PRO A 126 -6.34 -0.82 -10.76
C PRO A 126 -7.16 -1.16 -12.02
N PRO A 127 -7.76 -2.37 -12.05
CA PRO A 127 -8.73 -2.70 -13.08
C PRO A 127 -9.89 -1.67 -13.08
N GLU A 128 -10.50 -1.49 -14.25
CA GLU A 128 -11.63 -0.59 -14.41
C GLU A 128 -12.81 -1.04 -13.53
N ARG A 129 -13.43 -0.07 -12.84
CA ARG A 129 -14.62 -0.34 -12.03
C ARG A 129 -15.80 -0.74 -12.89
N THR A 130 -16.62 -1.66 -12.40
CA THR A 130 -17.81 -2.11 -13.13
C THR A 130 -19.11 -1.40 -12.72
N GLU A 131 -19.10 -0.53 -11.70
CA GLU A 131 -20.24 0.30 -11.24
C GLU A 131 -19.95 1.81 -11.05
#